data_AF-R2VET3-F1
#
_entry.id   AF-R2VET3-F1
#
_cell.length_a   1.000
_cell.length_b   1.000
_cell.length_c   1.000
_cell.angle_alpha   90.00
_cell.angle_beta   90.00
_cell.angle_gamma   90.00
#
_symmetry.space_group_name_H-M   'P 1'
#
loop_
_entity.id
_entity.type
_entity.pdbx_description
1 polymer ?
#
loop_
_entity_poly.entity_id
_entity_poly.type
_entity_poly.pdbx_seq_one_letter_code
_entity_poly.pdbx_strand_id
1 'polypeptide(L)'
;MAITREYLIQKLASFVTENGRVPKVKEFGHYGIIHKFFGSYTAFLESQGFGKTRIIAHPTKSELEKRLHEFVNKNKRTPKSVEFGFASHVYKYYGSYINFIKVCGYASLYLDSRNHPASKEALIDKLNVFVTRHGRTPTSTEFGQNTTIVRKFGSYNAFLHSQGFPPNTPGRKTQPLEEKLAKRLDAFIAEHKRIPQPNEFKHYKAIRTTYDTYGAFLRAHGHTLPPSEAAPKKKTKKDTSKAKKNNPQRDNRSRLTNKPSRSSKTGVRGVTINKKSNHYEARIDCQGKRYYLGTFKTLEKAAEARKAAEEKYFAPLLKEYTESLQQDETC
;
A
#
# COMPACT_ATOMS: atom_id res chain seq x y z
N MET A 1 46.39 -42.01 28.98
CA MET A 1 46.61 -40.83 29.84
C MET A 1 45.31 -40.49 30.54
N ALA A 2 45.30 -40.40 31.87
CA ALA A 2 44.13 -39.96 32.61
C ALA A 2 43.93 -38.46 32.40
N ILE A 3 42.72 -38.04 32.05
CA ILE A 3 42.38 -36.62 31.89
C ILE A 3 42.25 -36.03 33.30
N THR A 4 43.15 -35.12 33.67
CA THR A 4 43.18 -34.46 34.98
C THR A 4 42.36 -33.16 35.00
N ARG A 5 42.14 -32.63 36.20
CA ARG A 5 41.42 -31.36 36.41
C ARG A 5 42.17 -30.19 35.76
N GLU A 6 43.48 -30.16 35.90
CA GLU A 6 44.38 -29.12 35.39
C GLU A 6 44.39 -29.12 33.86
N TYR A 7 44.40 -30.30 33.23
CA TYR A 7 44.32 -30.42 31.78
C TYR A 7 43.06 -29.76 31.22
N LEU A 8 41.91 -29.96 31.85
CA LEU A 8 40.64 -29.35 31.41
C LEU A 8 40.69 -27.82 31.51
N ILE A 9 41.30 -27.28 32.58
CA ILE A 9 41.47 -25.84 32.78
C ILE A 9 42.40 -25.25 31.71
N GLN A 10 43.55 -25.87 31.47
CA GLN A 10 44.51 -25.42 30.45
C GLN A 10 43.92 -25.46 29.04
N LYS A 11 43.19 -26.54 28.71
CA LYS A 11 42.48 -26.68 27.42
C LYS A 11 41.42 -25.60 27.24
N LEU A 12 40.72 -25.20 28.30
CA LEU A 12 39.76 -24.10 28.23
C LEU A 12 40.47 -22.76 28.02
N ALA A 13 41.54 -22.49 28.75
CA ALA A 13 42.32 -21.27 28.64
C ALA A 13 42.87 -21.07 27.22
N SER A 14 43.49 -22.11 26.64
CA SER A 14 44.02 -22.05 25.26
C SER A 14 42.93 -21.79 24.23
N PHE A 15 41.77 -22.46 24.37
CA PHE A 15 40.65 -22.24 23.48
C PHE A 15 40.14 -20.80 23.53
N VAL A 16 40.03 -20.23 24.74
CA VAL A 16 39.54 -18.86 24.94
C VAL A 16 40.54 -17.84 24.40
N THR A 17 41.86 -18.05 24.59
CA THR A 17 42.88 -17.17 24.03
C THR A 17 42.91 -17.19 22.51
N GLU A 18 42.70 -18.35 21.89
CA GLU A 18 42.71 -18.51 20.43
C GLU A 18 41.42 -18.00 19.77
N ASN A 19 40.26 -18.25 20.38
CA ASN A 19 38.96 -18.02 19.74
C ASN A 19 38.21 -16.79 20.30
N GLY A 20 38.72 -16.15 21.36
CA GLY A 20 38.10 -15.00 22.02
C GLY A 20 36.71 -15.30 22.60
N ARG A 21 36.37 -16.59 22.79
CA ARG A 21 35.07 -17.05 23.28
C ARG A 21 35.19 -18.36 24.05
N VAL A 22 34.21 -18.63 24.90
CA VAL A 22 34.08 -19.95 25.54
C VAL A 22 33.62 -21.00 24.53
N PRO A 23 34.16 -22.24 24.59
CA PRO A 23 33.73 -23.33 23.74
C PRO A 23 32.32 -23.81 24.12
N LYS A 24 31.61 -24.41 23.15
CA LYS A 24 30.34 -25.13 23.45
C LYS A 24 30.65 -26.51 24.02
N VAL A 25 29.71 -27.09 24.78
CA VAL A 25 29.85 -28.46 25.34
C VAL A 25 30.29 -29.49 24.29
N LYS A 26 29.64 -29.48 23.11
CA LYS A 26 29.98 -30.39 22.00
C LYS A 26 31.34 -30.11 21.37
N GLU A 27 31.77 -28.84 21.34
CA GLU A 27 33.06 -28.43 20.79
C GLU A 27 34.21 -28.76 21.75
N PHE A 28 33.96 -28.65 23.06
CA PHE A 28 34.97 -28.87 24.10
C PHE A 28 35.20 -30.35 24.41
N GLY A 29 34.12 -31.15 24.37
CA GLY A 29 34.12 -32.56 24.73
C GLY A 29 34.25 -32.80 26.23
N HIS A 30 34.62 -34.03 26.60
CA HIS A 30 34.91 -34.47 27.98
C HIS A 30 33.80 -34.28 29.01
N TYR A 31 32.54 -34.28 28.57
CA TYR A 31 31.38 -34.02 29.42
C TYR A 31 31.35 -34.87 30.70
N GLY A 32 31.55 -36.19 30.59
CA GLY A 32 31.50 -37.09 31.77
C GLY A 32 32.60 -36.80 32.80
N ILE A 33 33.79 -36.40 32.34
CA ILE A 33 34.93 -36.09 33.22
C ILE A 33 34.73 -34.71 33.87
N ILE A 34 34.23 -33.74 33.10
CA ILE A 34 33.87 -32.42 33.61
C ILE A 34 32.77 -32.53 34.68
N HIS A 35 31.76 -33.37 34.43
CA HIS A 35 30.70 -33.64 35.40
C HIS A 35 31.26 -34.30 36.66
N LYS A 36 32.22 -35.23 36.54
CA LYS A 36 32.87 -35.87 37.69
C LYS A 36 33.64 -34.89 38.58
N PHE A 37 34.36 -33.93 38.00
CA PHE A 37 35.21 -33.00 38.76
C PHE A 37 34.52 -31.70 39.18
N PHE A 38 33.59 -31.19 38.37
CA PHE A 38 32.99 -29.87 38.54
C PHE A 38 31.46 -29.92 38.66
N GLY A 39 30.84 -31.11 38.60
CA GLY A 39 29.40 -31.32 38.66
C GLY A 39 28.66 -30.97 37.37
N SER A 40 29.00 -29.86 36.71
CA SER A 40 28.39 -29.50 35.42
C SER A 40 29.36 -28.70 34.54
N TYR A 41 29.11 -28.67 33.24
CA TYR A 41 29.88 -27.84 32.31
C TYR A 41 29.76 -26.34 32.65
N THR A 42 28.58 -25.92 33.11
CA THR A 42 28.33 -24.55 33.55
C THR A 42 29.11 -24.22 34.82
N ALA A 43 29.12 -25.12 35.81
CA ALA A 43 29.89 -24.93 37.04
C ALA A 43 31.40 -24.95 36.78
N PHE A 44 31.87 -25.74 35.79
CA PHE A 44 33.24 -25.70 35.32
C PHE A 44 33.61 -24.31 34.77
N LEU A 45 32.80 -23.74 33.89
CA LEU A 45 33.01 -22.38 33.37
C LEU A 45 32.98 -21.32 34.48
N GLU A 46 32.02 -21.41 35.41
CA GLU A 46 31.91 -20.51 36.57
C GLU A 46 33.15 -20.58 37.46
N SER A 47 33.72 -21.77 37.67
CA SER A 47 34.95 -21.94 38.45
C SER A 47 36.16 -21.24 37.85
N GLN A 48 36.11 -20.95 36.54
CA GLN A 48 37.17 -20.24 35.82
C GLN A 48 36.82 -18.76 35.58
N GLY A 49 35.79 -18.24 36.25
CA GLY A 49 35.35 -16.85 36.12
C GLY A 49 34.46 -16.57 34.91
N PHE A 50 34.10 -17.59 34.12
CA PHE A 50 33.15 -17.47 33.02
C PHE A 50 31.73 -17.74 33.56
N GLY A 51 31.06 -16.71 34.07
CA GLY A 51 29.71 -16.82 34.65
C GLY A 51 28.63 -17.28 33.66
N LYS A 52 27.36 -17.41 34.12
CA LYS A 52 26.15 -17.83 33.36
C LYS A 52 25.84 -16.94 32.14
N THR A 53 26.72 -16.96 31.16
CA THR A 53 26.51 -16.29 29.89
C THR A 53 25.70 -17.24 29.02
N ARG A 54 24.41 -16.94 28.88
CA ARG A 54 23.59 -17.46 27.79
C ARG A 54 24.38 -17.28 26.49
N ILE A 55 24.91 -18.37 25.95
CA ILE A 55 25.59 -18.38 24.65
C ILE A 55 24.49 -18.25 23.57
N ILE A 56 24.03 -17.02 23.37
CA ILE A 56 23.67 -16.52 22.04
C ILE A 56 24.75 -15.48 21.77
N ALA A 57 25.76 -15.85 20.98
CA ALA A 57 26.87 -14.97 20.64
C ALA A 57 26.35 -13.81 19.79
N HIS A 58 25.88 -12.77 20.47
CA HIS A 58 25.56 -11.49 19.84
C HIS A 58 26.90 -10.79 19.57
N PRO A 59 27.28 -10.47 18.33
CA PRO A 59 28.46 -9.66 18.05
C PRO A 59 28.42 -8.38 18.89
N THR A 60 29.57 -8.04 19.47
CA THR A 60 29.72 -6.82 20.27
C THR A 60 29.67 -5.61 19.34
N LYS A 61 29.43 -4.42 19.93
CA LYS A 61 29.42 -3.15 19.19
C LYS A 61 30.72 -2.97 18.37
N SER A 62 31.87 -3.21 18.99
CA SER A 62 33.20 -3.10 18.37
C SER A 62 33.43 -4.12 17.24
N GLU A 63 32.93 -5.35 17.39
CA GLU A 63 33.06 -6.38 16.36
C GLU A 63 32.29 -6.03 15.07
N LEU A 64 31.12 -5.40 15.20
CA LEU A 64 30.36 -4.92 14.06
C LEU A 64 31.10 -3.80 13.31
N GLU A 65 31.70 -2.86 14.05
CA GLU A 65 32.50 -1.78 13.48
C GLU A 65 33.70 -2.33 12.73
N LYS A 66 34.47 -3.24 13.35
CA LYS A 66 35.64 -3.88 12.72
C LYS A 66 35.30 -4.56 11.40
N ARG A 67 34.22 -5.36 11.38
CA ARG A 67 33.75 -6.03 10.14
C ARG A 67 33.33 -5.05 9.06
N LEU A 68 32.71 -3.92 9.45
CA LEU A 68 32.37 -2.88 8.50
C LEU A 68 33.63 -2.25 7.89
N HIS A 69 34.63 -1.91 8.71
CA HIS A 69 35.91 -1.36 8.26
C HIS A 69 36.62 -2.32 7.29
N GLU A 70 36.72 -3.61 7.63
CA GLU A 70 37.32 -4.64 6.77
C GLU A 70 36.62 -4.74 5.42
N PHE A 71 35.28 -4.74 5.42
CA PHE A 71 34.50 -4.80 4.19
C PHE A 71 34.73 -3.56 3.31
N VAL A 72 34.71 -2.36 3.90
CA VAL A 72 34.91 -1.10 3.17
C VAL A 72 36.32 -1.02 2.62
N ASN A 73 37.33 -1.43 3.40
CA ASN A 73 38.72 -1.43 2.95
C ASN A 73 38.94 -2.35 1.75
N LYS A 74 38.31 -3.54 1.76
CA LYS A 74 38.40 -4.53 0.69
C LYS A 74 37.64 -4.13 -0.57
N ASN A 75 36.42 -3.63 -0.42
CA ASN A 75 35.50 -3.43 -1.55
C ASN A 75 35.37 -1.97 -1.99
N LYS A 76 36.02 -1.02 -1.28
CA LYS A 76 35.91 0.44 -1.48
C LYS A 76 34.46 0.96 -1.51
N ARG A 77 33.52 0.20 -0.94
CA ARG A 77 32.10 0.53 -0.84
C ARG A 77 31.51 0.02 0.46
N THR A 78 30.36 0.54 0.85
CA THR A 78 29.64 0.05 2.03
C THR A 78 28.81 -1.20 1.71
N PRO A 79 28.69 -2.15 2.65
CA PRO A 79 27.87 -3.35 2.48
C PRO A 79 26.39 -3.02 2.61
N LYS A 80 25.54 -3.69 1.82
CA LYS A 80 24.08 -3.67 2.05
C LYS A 80 23.74 -4.41 3.35
N SER A 81 22.59 -4.10 3.96
CA SER A 81 22.20 -4.74 5.23
C SER A 81 22.06 -6.25 5.13
N VAL A 82 21.66 -6.76 3.95
CA VAL A 82 21.56 -8.20 3.69
C VAL A 82 22.95 -8.81 3.50
N GLU A 83 23.83 -8.13 2.76
CA GLU A 83 25.23 -8.54 2.55
C GLU A 83 26.04 -8.57 3.84
N PHE A 84 25.72 -7.69 4.80
CA PHE A 84 26.40 -7.61 6.08
C PHE A 84 25.96 -8.68 7.08
N GLY A 85 24.76 -9.27 6.94
CA GLY A 85 24.31 -10.40 7.76
C GLY A 85 23.98 -10.12 9.24
N PHE A 86 24.29 -8.94 9.79
CA PHE A 86 24.08 -8.60 11.21
C PHE A 86 23.00 -7.54 11.47
N ALA A 87 21.99 -7.47 10.60
CA ALA A 87 20.96 -6.41 10.64
C ALA A 87 20.29 -6.24 12.01
N SER A 88 19.93 -7.34 12.68
CA SER A 88 19.29 -7.34 14.00
C SER A 88 20.19 -6.76 15.10
N HIS A 89 21.48 -7.07 15.08
CA HIS A 89 22.46 -6.57 16.04
C HIS A 89 22.79 -5.10 15.80
N VAL A 90 22.93 -4.73 14.53
CA VAL A 90 23.11 -3.33 14.14
C VAL A 90 21.92 -2.48 14.61
N TYR A 91 20.70 -2.99 14.42
CA TYR A 91 19.50 -2.32 14.92
C TYR A 91 19.49 -2.20 16.44
N LYS A 92 19.89 -3.26 17.16
CA LYS A 92 19.98 -3.26 18.63
C LYS A 92 20.92 -2.18 19.18
N TYR A 93 22.10 -1.97 18.59
CA TYR A 93 23.09 -1.03 19.13
C TYR A 93 22.99 0.38 18.57
N TYR A 94 22.55 0.55 17.32
CA TYR A 94 22.57 1.85 16.62
C TYR A 94 21.18 2.33 16.21
N GLY A 95 20.13 1.54 16.45
CA GLY A 95 18.73 1.85 16.08
C GLY A 95 18.43 1.79 14.58
N SER A 96 19.44 1.91 13.72
CA SER A 96 19.30 1.83 12.28
C SER A 96 20.63 1.47 11.63
N TYR A 97 20.55 0.70 10.55
CA TYR A 97 21.72 0.41 9.72
C TYR A 97 22.30 1.66 9.05
N ILE A 98 21.45 2.66 8.77
CA ILE A 98 21.91 3.97 8.28
C ILE A 98 22.73 4.67 9.35
N ASN A 99 22.26 4.62 10.61
CA ASN A 99 22.92 5.30 11.71
C ASN A 99 24.26 4.64 12.05
N PHE A 100 24.32 3.31 12.04
CA PHE A 100 25.56 2.54 12.18
C PHE A 100 26.64 3.02 11.21
N ILE A 101 26.30 3.14 9.93
CA ILE A 101 27.27 3.56 8.92
C ILE A 101 27.66 5.04 9.07
N LYS A 102 26.72 5.90 9.46
CA LYS A 102 27.02 7.31 9.77
C LYS A 102 27.99 7.43 10.94
N VAL A 103 27.76 6.69 12.02
CA VAL A 103 28.60 6.69 13.23
C VAL A 103 30.00 6.18 12.91
N CYS A 104 30.12 5.17 12.05
CA CYS A 104 31.43 4.66 11.60
C CYS A 104 32.16 5.56 10.57
N GLY A 105 31.63 6.74 10.25
CA GLY A 105 32.28 7.70 9.35
C GLY A 105 32.14 7.37 7.86
N TYR A 106 31.32 6.38 7.49
CA TYR A 106 31.12 6.00 6.09
C TYR A 106 29.80 6.52 5.51
N ALA A 107 29.30 7.65 6.02
CA ALA A 107 28.05 8.27 5.59
C ALA A 107 28.03 8.56 4.07
N SER A 108 29.12 9.12 3.54
CA SER A 108 29.27 9.46 2.11
C SER A 108 29.18 8.22 1.22
N LEU A 109 29.94 7.17 1.56
CA LEU A 109 30.01 5.90 0.82
C LEU A 109 28.72 5.05 0.88
N TYR A 110 27.77 5.43 1.74
CA TYR A 110 26.53 4.69 1.95
C TYR A 110 25.29 5.38 1.39
N LEU A 111 25.29 6.71 1.40
CA LEU A 111 24.28 7.46 0.66
C LEU A 111 24.36 7.14 -0.83
N ASP A 112 25.57 6.91 -1.35
CA ASP A 112 25.83 6.45 -2.72
C ASP A 112 25.25 5.05 -3.02
N SER A 113 25.23 4.13 -2.03
CA SER A 113 24.79 2.73 -2.22
C SER A 113 23.29 2.47 -2.02
N ARG A 114 22.57 3.34 -1.30
CA ARG A 114 21.12 3.18 -1.05
C ARG A 114 20.23 4.18 -1.76
N ASN A 115 20.75 5.35 -2.12
CA ASN A 115 19.97 6.43 -2.71
C ASN A 115 20.88 7.32 -3.56
N HIS A 116 21.55 6.75 -4.55
CA HIS A 116 21.53 7.45 -5.82
C HIS A 116 20.37 6.90 -6.66
N PRO A 117 19.16 7.51 -6.62
CA PRO A 117 18.40 7.58 -7.85
C PRO A 117 19.40 8.20 -8.82
N ALA A 118 19.93 7.42 -9.78
CA ALA A 118 21.01 7.83 -10.68
C ALA A 118 20.86 9.33 -10.94
N SER A 119 21.88 10.14 -10.59
CA SER A 119 21.80 11.60 -10.71
C SER A 119 21.22 11.95 -12.07
N LYS A 120 20.62 13.14 -12.22
CA LYS A 120 20.09 13.48 -13.55
C LYS A 120 21.22 13.34 -14.58
N GLU A 121 22.45 13.72 -14.24
CA GLU A 121 23.62 13.47 -15.08
C GLU A 121 23.90 11.97 -15.29
N ALA A 122 23.96 11.14 -14.25
CA ALA A 122 24.27 9.72 -14.40
C ALA A 122 23.24 8.94 -15.25
N LEU A 123 21.96 9.36 -15.25
CA LEU A 123 20.96 8.82 -16.18
C LEU A 123 21.25 9.26 -17.61
N ILE A 124 21.65 10.51 -17.81
CA ILE A 124 22.00 11.07 -19.12
C ILE A 124 23.26 10.41 -19.66
N ASP A 125 24.31 10.26 -18.86
CA ASP A 125 25.56 9.60 -19.25
C ASP A 125 25.31 8.15 -19.65
N LYS A 126 24.50 7.43 -18.88
CA LYS A 126 24.11 6.06 -19.22
C LYS A 126 23.33 5.99 -20.54
N LEU A 127 22.46 6.97 -20.80
CA LEU A 127 21.73 7.07 -22.07
C LEU A 127 22.69 7.35 -23.23
N ASN A 128 23.61 8.30 -23.07
CA ASN A 128 24.59 8.67 -24.08
C ASN A 128 25.50 7.48 -24.44
N VAL A 129 26.02 6.75 -23.43
CA VAL A 129 26.82 5.53 -23.66
C VAL A 129 26.05 4.49 -24.46
N PHE A 130 24.75 4.30 -24.17
CA PHE A 130 23.92 3.37 -24.91
C PHE A 130 23.73 3.82 -26.38
N VAL A 131 23.40 5.10 -26.59
CA VAL A 131 23.16 5.66 -27.93
C VAL A 131 24.43 5.60 -28.76
N THR A 132 25.59 5.95 -28.21
CA THR A 132 26.90 5.84 -28.90
C THR A 132 27.20 4.40 -29.30
N ARG A 133 26.87 3.43 -28.45
CA ARG A 133 27.17 2.01 -28.71
C ARG A 133 26.22 1.37 -29.74
N HIS A 134 24.95 1.75 -29.73
CA HIS A 134 23.90 1.06 -30.49
C HIS A 134 23.29 1.88 -31.62
N GLY A 135 23.63 3.17 -31.75
CA GLY A 135 23.09 4.07 -32.78
C GLY A 135 21.59 4.32 -32.68
N ARG A 136 20.95 3.96 -31.55
CA ARG A 136 19.50 4.10 -31.31
C ARG A 136 19.21 4.39 -29.84
N THR A 137 18.01 4.88 -29.56
CA THR A 137 17.51 5.02 -28.20
C THR A 137 17.17 3.65 -27.58
N PRO A 138 17.49 3.43 -26.30
CA PRO A 138 17.07 2.23 -25.57
C PRO A 138 15.58 2.29 -25.24
N THR A 139 14.88 1.15 -25.29
CA THR A 139 13.54 1.01 -24.72
C THR A 139 13.56 1.10 -23.20
N SER A 140 12.41 1.44 -22.57
CA SER A 140 12.34 1.54 -21.11
C SER A 140 12.72 0.24 -20.40
N THR A 141 12.47 -0.90 -21.04
CA THR A 141 12.79 -2.23 -20.51
C THR A 141 14.28 -2.52 -20.63
N GLU A 142 14.90 -2.16 -21.77
CA GLU A 142 16.35 -2.30 -22.00
C GLU A 142 17.19 -1.37 -21.12
N PHE A 143 16.72 -0.14 -20.89
CA PHE A 143 17.46 0.85 -20.11
C PHE A 143 17.45 0.57 -18.60
N GLY A 144 16.36 -0.06 -18.13
CA GLY A 144 16.08 -0.22 -16.71
C GLY A 144 15.84 1.13 -16.01
N GLN A 145 15.69 1.11 -14.69
CA GLN A 145 15.55 2.34 -13.86
C GLN A 145 14.32 3.22 -14.17
N ASN A 146 13.28 2.64 -14.80
CA ASN A 146 12.05 3.36 -15.15
C ASN A 146 11.41 4.09 -13.94
N THR A 147 11.39 3.46 -12.77
CA THR A 147 10.86 4.08 -11.54
C THR A 147 11.57 5.38 -11.15
N THR A 148 12.90 5.42 -11.31
CA THR A 148 13.72 6.60 -11.05
C THR A 148 13.49 7.69 -12.09
N ILE A 149 13.40 7.29 -13.36
CA ILE A 149 13.18 8.19 -14.49
C ILE A 149 11.80 8.85 -14.39
N VAL A 150 10.76 8.06 -14.13
CA VAL A 150 9.38 8.57 -13.90
C VAL A 150 9.34 9.56 -12.75
N ARG A 151 10.03 9.29 -11.63
CA ARG A 151 10.08 10.23 -10.50
C ARG A 151 10.79 11.56 -10.82
N LYS A 152 11.81 11.55 -11.68
CA LYS A 152 12.65 12.73 -11.97
C LYS A 152 12.23 13.53 -13.19
N PHE A 153 11.73 12.85 -14.22
CA PHE A 153 11.40 13.39 -15.54
C PHE A 153 9.93 13.20 -15.90
N GLY A 154 9.13 12.56 -15.03
CA GLY A 154 7.69 12.33 -15.23
C GLY A 154 7.40 11.09 -16.08
N SER A 155 8.09 10.91 -17.20
CA SER A 155 7.97 9.71 -18.04
C SER A 155 9.28 9.36 -18.73
N TYR A 156 9.40 8.11 -19.18
CA TYR A 156 10.57 7.66 -19.95
C TYR A 156 10.73 8.43 -21.27
N ASN A 157 9.61 8.73 -21.95
CA ASN A 157 9.65 9.52 -23.18
C ASN A 157 10.01 10.99 -22.91
N ALA A 158 9.55 11.57 -21.80
CA ALA A 158 9.95 12.92 -21.39
C ALA A 158 11.46 13.00 -21.09
N PHE A 159 12.03 11.93 -20.52
CA PHE A 159 13.47 11.80 -20.34
C PHE A 159 14.22 11.81 -21.68
N LEU A 160 13.80 11.00 -22.67
CA LEU A 160 14.40 11.03 -24.01
C LEU A 160 14.26 12.42 -24.68
N HIS A 161 13.09 13.04 -24.58
CA HIS A 161 12.85 14.38 -25.10
C HIS A 161 13.73 15.45 -24.46
N SER A 162 13.98 15.35 -23.15
CA SER A 162 14.87 16.29 -22.46
C SER A 162 16.31 16.25 -22.98
N GLN A 163 16.70 15.14 -23.62
CA GLN A 163 18.03 14.93 -24.22
C GLN A 163 18.01 15.09 -25.75
N GLY A 164 16.91 15.59 -26.31
CA GLY A 164 16.78 15.80 -27.76
C GLY A 164 16.50 14.53 -28.58
N PHE A 165 16.21 13.40 -27.93
CA PHE A 165 15.90 12.17 -28.64
C PHE A 165 14.40 11.99 -28.90
N PRO A 166 14.02 11.35 -30.03
CA PRO A 166 12.62 11.03 -30.32
C PRO A 166 12.09 9.96 -29.34
N PRO A 167 10.77 9.97 -29.04
CA PRO A 167 10.17 8.98 -28.15
C PRO A 167 10.10 7.61 -28.84
N ASN A 168 10.40 6.52 -28.11
CA ASN A 168 10.44 5.16 -28.68
C ASN A 168 9.11 4.67 -29.25
N THR A 169 8.01 5.07 -28.63
CA THR A 169 6.69 4.95 -29.22
C THR A 169 6.23 6.36 -29.52
N PRO A 170 5.94 6.72 -30.79
CA PRO A 170 5.23 7.95 -31.05
C PRO A 170 3.94 7.84 -30.24
N GLY A 171 3.72 8.75 -29.29
CA GLY A 171 2.45 8.82 -28.58
C GLY A 171 1.35 8.77 -29.64
N ARG A 172 0.31 7.95 -29.43
CA ARG A 172 -0.80 7.80 -30.38
C ARG A 172 -1.23 9.20 -30.82
N LYS A 173 -0.83 9.63 -32.02
CA LYS A 173 -1.18 10.96 -32.50
C LYS A 173 -2.70 11.02 -32.46
N THR A 174 -3.27 11.94 -31.70
CA THR A 174 -4.71 12.22 -31.67
C THR A 174 -5.20 12.94 -32.94
N GLN A 175 -4.31 13.18 -33.91
CA GLN A 175 -4.63 13.78 -35.20
C GLN A 175 -5.74 13.05 -35.99
N PRO A 176 -5.85 11.70 -36.00
CA PRO A 176 -6.94 11.02 -36.70
C PRO A 176 -8.32 11.19 -36.03
N LEU A 177 -8.35 11.56 -34.74
CA LEU A 177 -9.60 11.68 -34.00
C LEU A 177 -10.19 13.08 -34.13
N GLU A 178 -9.37 14.13 -34.06
CA GLU A 178 -9.82 15.51 -34.26
C GLU A 178 -10.33 15.74 -35.68
N GLU A 179 -9.61 15.28 -36.70
CA GLU A 179 -10.05 15.40 -38.10
C GLU A 179 -11.36 14.64 -38.36
N LYS A 180 -11.53 13.47 -37.74
CA LYS A 180 -12.76 12.67 -37.83
C LYS A 180 -13.94 13.33 -37.11
N LEU A 181 -13.70 14.03 -36.00
CA LEU A 181 -14.71 14.79 -35.27
C LEU A 181 -15.12 16.04 -36.06
N ALA A 182 -14.17 16.75 -36.68
CA ALA A 182 -14.43 17.90 -37.55
C ALA A 182 -15.29 17.48 -38.76
N LYS A 183 -14.88 16.45 -39.51
CA LYS A 183 -15.66 15.92 -40.65
C LYS A 183 -17.08 15.52 -40.27
N ARG A 184 -17.27 14.95 -39.07
CA ARG A 184 -18.59 14.58 -38.56
C ARG A 184 -19.43 15.79 -38.18
N LEU A 185 -18.81 16.85 -37.64
CA LEU A 185 -19.48 18.11 -37.34
C LEU A 185 -19.95 18.79 -38.62
N ASP A 186 -19.06 18.90 -39.61
CA ASP A 186 -19.35 19.51 -40.91
C ASP A 186 -20.47 18.75 -41.64
N ALA A 187 -20.41 17.41 -41.66
CA ALA A 187 -21.45 16.58 -42.26
C ALA A 187 -22.82 16.77 -41.60
N PHE A 188 -22.87 16.84 -40.26
CA PHE A 188 -24.13 17.05 -39.55
C PHE A 188 -24.73 18.43 -39.85
N ILE A 189 -23.89 19.47 -39.91
CA ILE A 189 -24.31 20.83 -40.22
C ILE A 189 -24.82 20.91 -41.67
N ALA A 190 -24.16 20.23 -42.61
CA ALA A 190 -24.59 20.16 -44.00
C ALA A 190 -25.97 19.47 -44.15
N GLU A 191 -26.21 18.38 -43.42
CA GLU A 191 -27.45 17.61 -43.48
C GLU A 191 -28.63 18.31 -42.79
N HIS A 192 -28.42 18.81 -41.57
CA HIS A 192 -29.51 19.31 -40.73
C HIS A 192 -29.61 20.84 -40.68
N LYS A 193 -28.70 21.57 -41.33
CA LYS A 193 -28.62 23.05 -41.33
C LYS A 193 -28.62 23.67 -39.92
N ARG A 194 -28.18 22.91 -38.92
CA ARG A 194 -28.13 23.31 -37.50
C ARG A 194 -26.95 22.67 -36.78
N ILE A 195 -26.56 23.26 -35.65
CA ILE A 195 -25.48 22.72 -34.80
C ILE A 195 -26.01 21.49 -34.02
N PRO A 196 -25.25 20.38 -33.97
CA PRO A 196 -25.64 19.21 -33.19
C PRO A 196 -25.63 19.50 -31.69
N GLN A 197 -26.60 18.92 -30.97
CA GLN A 197 -26.59 18.96 -29.51
C GLN A 197 -25.55 17.97 -28.94
N PRO A 198 -25.02 18.19 -27.71
CA PRO A 198 -23.99 17.33 -27.12
C PRO A 198 -24.37 15.83 -27.09
N ASN A 199 -25.66 15.54 -26.87
CA ASN A 199 -26.18 14.17 -26.81
C ASN A 199 -26.38 13.55 -28.21
N GLU A 200 -26.59 14.37 -29.24
CA GLU A 200 -26.76 13.94 -30.63
C GLU A 200 -25.40 13.66 -31.30
N PHE A 201 -24.36 14.43 -30.95
CA PHE A 201 -23.04 14.31 -31.55
C PHE A 201 -22.27 13.03 -31.15
N LYS A 202 -22.70 12.36 -30.07
CA LYS A 202 -22.23 11.04 -29.60
C LYS A 202 -20.71 10.84 -29.59
N HIS A 203 -19.91 11.75 -29.03
CA HIS A 203 -18.47 11.51 -28.77
C HIS A 203 -17.94 12.31 -27.56
N TYR A 204 -18.79 12.49 -26.54
CA TYR A 204 -18.52 13.36 -25.40
C TYR A 204 -17.17 13.10 -24.71
N LYS A 205 -16.80 11.83 -24.52
CA LYS A 205 -15.54 11.46 -23.84
C LYS A 205 -14.31 11.89 -24.63
N ALA A 206 -14.34 11.75 -25.96
CA ALA A 206 -13.24 12.17 -26.82
C ALA A 206 -13.07 13.70 -26.77
N ILE A 207 -14.18 14.42 -26.96
CA ILE A 207 -14.21 15.90 -26.95
C ILE A 207 -13.77 16.47 -25.61
N ARG A 208 -14.20 15.85 -24.51
CA ARG A 208 -13.79 16.24 -23.16
C ARG A 208 -12.31 16.01 -22.90
N THR A 209 -11.68 15.07 -23.59
CA THR A 209 -10.25 14.77 -23.41
C THR A 209 -9.36 15.75 -24.19
N THR A 210 -9.83 16.27 -25.32
CA THR A 210 -9.05 17.18 -26.18
C THR A 210 -9.38 18.66 -25.98
N TYR A 211 -10.66 19.02 -25.83
CA TYR A 211 -11.14 20.42 -25.78
C TYR A 211 -11.79 20.82 -24.45
N ASP A 212 -11.77 19.94 -23.44
CA ASP A 212 -12.45 20.06 -22.12
C ASP A 212 -13.99 20.16 -22.15
N THR A 213 -14.57 20.97 -23.04
CA THR A 213 -16.02 21.20 -23.15
C THR A 213 -16.49 21.16 -24.61
N TYR A 214 -17.75 20.79 -24.81
CA TYR A 214 -18.35 20.76 -26.14
C TYR A 214 -18.41 22.15 -26.80
N GLY A 215 -18.66 23.20 -26.02
CA GLY A 215 -18.66 24.57 -26.52
C GLY A 215 -17.27 25.06 -26.96
N ALA A 216 -16.20 24.62 -26.29
CA ALA A 216 -14.83 24.91 -26.70
C ALA A 216 -14.45 24.20 -28.01
N PHE A 217 -14.91 22.96 -28.19
CA PHE A 217 -14.78 22.24 -29.45
C PHE A 217 -15.47 22.98 -30.61
N LEU A 218 -16.72 23.42 -30.43
CA LEU A 218 -17.41 24.19 -31.47
C LEU A 218 -16.68 25.50 -31.80
N ARG A 219 -16.20 26.23 -30.78
CA ARG A 219 -15.45 27.48 -30.97
C ARG A 219 -14.14 27.27 -31.74
N ALA A 220 -13.44 26.17 -31.46
CA ALA A 220 -12.23 25.80 -32.18
C ALA A 220 -12.48 25.51 -33.68
N HIS A 221 -13.70 25.09 -34.03
CA HIS A 221 -14.15 24.86 -35.41
C HIS A 221 -15.03 26.01 -35.96
N GLY A 222 -14.97 27.22 -35.36
CA GLY A 222 -15.65 28.40 -35.91
C GLY A 222 -17.18 28.44 -35.70
N HIS A 223 -17.74 27.55 -34.87
CA HIS A 223 -19.16 27.52 -34.53
C HIS A 223 -19.42 27.99 -33.10
N THR A 224 -20.55 28.64 -32.86
CA THR A 224 -20.95 29.08 -31.52
C THR A 224 -22.38 28.60 -31.20
N LEU A 225 -22.59 28.09 -29.99
CA LEU A 225 -23.93 27.70 -29.54
C LEU A 225 -24.81 28.95 -29.39
N PRO A 226 -26.11 28.87 -29.72
CA PRO A 226 -27.02 30.00 -29.53
C PRO A 226 -27.10 30.41 -28.05
N PRO A 227 -27.33 31.71 -27.75
CA PRO A 227 -27.23 32.28 -26.40
C PRO A 227 -28.13 31.64 -25.32
N SER A 228 -29.13 30.85 -25.71
CA SER A 228 -30.08 30.20 -24.80
C SER A 228 -29.45 29.29 -23.74
N GLU A 229 -28.19 28.84 -23.90
CA GLU A 229 -27.55 27.90 -22.97
C GLU A 229 -26.09 28.22 -22.63
N ALA A 230 -25.58 29.42 -22.97
CA ALA A 230 -24.20 29.83 -22.68
C ALA A 230 -23.94 30.21 -21.20
N ALA A 231 -24.96 30.18 -20.34
CA ALA A 231 -24.77 30.38 -18.91
C ALA A 231 -24.28 29.07 -18.25
N PRO A 232 -23.15 29.08 -17.51
CA PRO A 232 -22.86 27.96 -16.63
C PRO A 232 -24.00 27.90 -15.61
N LYS A 233 -24.75 26.79 -15.56
CA LYS A 233 -25.53 26.46 -14.37
C LYS A 233 -24.52 26.36 -13.22
N LYS A 234 -24.24 27.48 -12.54
CA LYS A 234 -23.61 27.48 -11.21
C LYS A 234 -24.35 26.41 -10.44
N LYS A 235 -23.62 25.45 -9.88
CA LYS A 235 -24.16 24.55 -8.85
C LYS A 235 -24.54 25.41 -7.65
N THR A 236 -25.67 26.09 -7.70
CA THR A 236 -26.38 26.47 -6.49
C THR A 236 -26.74 25.14 -5.83
N LYS A 237 -26.32 24.97 -4.57
CA LYS A 237 -26.77 23.85 -3.74
C LYS A 237 -28.29 23.93 -3.72
N LYS A 238 -28.97 23.22 -4.62
CA LYS A 238 -30.42 23.06 -4.55
C LYS A 238 -30.65 22.26 -3.29
N ASP A 239 -31.24 22.90 -2.29
CA ASP A 239 -31.64 22.31 -1.02
C ASP A 239 -32.48 21.05 -1.27
N THR A 240 -31.82 19.90 -1.25
CA THR A 240 -32.44 18.57 -1.34
C THR A 240 -33.20 18.21 -0.06
N SER A 241 -33.32 19.14 0.88
CA SER A 241 -33.93 18.96 2.20
C SER A 241 -35.46 19.05 2.18
N LYS A 242 -36.07 19.85 1.29
CA LYS A 242 -37.53 20.02 1.26
C LYS A 242 -38.28 18.95 0.46
N ALA A 243 -37.74 18.47 -0.65
CA ALA A 243 -38.36 17.40 -1.45
C ALA A 243 -38.31 15.99 -0.80
N LYS A 244 -37.55 15.82 0.29
CA LYS A 244 -37.40 14.54 1.01
C LYS A 244 -38.44 14.28 2.10
N LYS A 245 -39.26 15.26 2.47
CA LYS A 245 -40.21 15.11 3.59
C LYS A 245 -41.53 14.44 3.22
N ASN A 246 -41.96 14.50 1.95
CA ASN A 246 -43.32 14.10 1.55
C ASN A 246 -43.33 12.98 0.50
N ASN A 247 -42.61 11.88 0.72
CA ASN A 247 -42.83 10.64 -0.04
C ASN A 247 -43.35 9.56 0.93
N PRO A 248 -44.63 9.13 0.82
CA PRO A 248 -45.24 8.18 1.75
C PRO A 248 -44.58 6.78 1.71
N GLN A 249 -44.02 6.36 0.57
CA GLN A 249 -43.23 5.12 0.46
C GLN A 249 -41.78 5.32 0.96
N ARG A 250 -41.61 5.62 2.26
CA ARG A 250 -40.34 5.40 2.98
C ARG A 250 -40.22 3.97 3.48
N ASP A 251 -40.76 3.03 2.71
CA ASP A 251 -40.67 1.63 3.05
C ASP A 251 -39.25 1.19 2.77
N ASN A 252 -38.50 0.99 3.85
CA ASN A 252 -37.26 0.21 3.84
C ASN A 252 -37.57 -1.27 3.51
N ARG A 253 -38.43 -1.55 2.52
CA ARG A 253 -38.99 -2.85 2.14
C ARG A 253 -37.89 -3.82 1.72
N SER A 254 -36.97 -3.32 0.90
CA SER A 254 -35.74 -4.02 0.54
C SER A 254 -34.86 -4.32 1.75
N ARG A 255 -35.04 -3.62 2.88
CA ARG A 255 -34.27 -3.88 4.09
C ARG A 255 -34.80 -5.02 4.94
N LEU A 256 -36.06 -5.42 4.78
CA LEU A 256 -36.64 -6.60 5.42
C LEU A 256 -36.16 -7.90 4.78
N THR A 257 -36.00 -7.92 3.46
CA THR A 257 -35.74 -9.17 2.70
C THR A 257 -34.29 -9.32 2.25
N ASN A 258 -33.50 -8.23 2.21
CA ASN A 258 -32.12 -8.33 1.75
C ASN A 258 -31.19 -8.90 2.83
N LYS A 259 -30.42 -9.91 2.38
CA LYS A 259 -29.28 -10.49 3.09
C LYS A 259 -28.30 -9.40 3.57
N PRO A 260 -27.58 -9.63 4.68
CA PRO A 260 -26.55 -8.72 5.16
C PRO A 260 -25.46 -8.52 4.09
N SER A 261 -24.82 -7.34 4.09
CA SER A 261 -23.74 -7.06 3.12
C SER A 261 -22.57 -8.01 3.34
N ARG A 262 -21.87 -8.36 2.26
CA ARG A 262 -20.65 -9.21 2.29
C ARG A 262 -19.55 -8.65 3.20
N SER A 263 -19.55 -7.34 3.46
CA SER A 263 -18.62 -6.65 4.34
C SER A 263 -18.96 -6.73 5.83
N SER A 264 -20.12 -7.30 6.19
CA SER A 264 -20.51 -7.44 7.60
C SER A 264 -19.72 -8.55 8.29
N LYS A 265 -19.22 -8.27 9.51
CA LYS A 265 -18.41 -9.21 10.29
C LYS A 265 -19.22 -10.14 11.21
N THR A 266 -20.45 -9.74 11.49
CA THR A 266 -21.35 -10.39 12.44
C THR A 266 -22.33 -11.35 11.76
N GLY A 267 -22.48 -11.27 10.43
CA GLY A 267 -23.46 -12.05 9.68
C GLY A 267 -24.93 -11.72 9.98
N VAL A 268 -25.20 -10.85 10.94
CA VAL A 268 -26.56 -10.44 11.36
C VAL A 268 -26.80 -8.98 10.97
N ARG A 269 -27.89 -8.75 10.24
CA ARG A 269 -28.31 -7.43 9.78
C ARG A 269 -28.55 -6.50 10.98
N GLY A 270 -28.02 -5.28 10.91
CA GLY A 270 -28.27 -4.29 11.97
C GLY A 270 -27.55 -4.57 13.29
N VAL A 271 -26.69 -5.59 13.35
CA VAL A 271 -25.83 -5.87 14.51
C VAL A 271 -24.38 -5.55 14.15
N THR A 272 -23.75 -4.65 14.90
CA THR A 272 -22.37 -4.21 14.67
C THR A 272 -21.54 -4.41 15.94
N ILE A 273 -20.31 -4.90 15.81
CA ILE A 273 -19.40 -5.02 16.95
C ILE A 273 -18.64 -3.71 17.18
N ASN A 274 -18.72 -3.19 18.40
CA ASN A 274 -17.90 -2.06 18.83
C ASN A 274 -16.55 -2.57 19.33
N LYS A 275 -15.48 -2.32 18.58
CA LYS A 275 -14.14 -2.86 18.87
C LYS A 275 -13.53 -2.35 20.18
N LYS A 276 -14.00 -1.22 20.71
CA LYS A 276 -13.45 -0.63 21.94
C LYS A 276 -14.02 -1.27 23.19
N SER A 277 -15.34 -1.52 23.18
CA SER A 277 -16.04 -2.14 24.31
C SER A 277 -16.18 -3.66 24.16
N ASN A 278 -15.92 -4.24 22.98
CA ASN A 278 -16.24 -5.63 22.62
C ASN A 278 -17.71 -6.00 22.86
N HIS A 279 -18.62 -5.03 22.71
CA HIS A 279 -20.06 -5.26 22.77
C HIS A 279 -20.67 -5.25 21.36
N TYR A 280 -21.75 -6.00 21.19
CA TYR A 280 -22.58 -6.03 20.00
C TYR A 280 -23.72 -5.01 20.13
N GLU A 281 -23.75 -4.05 19.22
CA GLU A 281 -24.77 -3.00 19.15
C GLU A 281 -25.85 -3.41 18.15
N ALA A 282 -27.10 -3.49 18.61
CA ALA A 282 -28.25 -3.83 17.77
C ALA A 282 -29.09 -2.58 17.46
N ARG A 283 -29.50 -2.43 16.20
CA ARG A 283 -30.30 -1.29 15.72
C ARG A 283 -31.30 -1.69 14.63
N ILE A 284 -32.37 -0.91 14.49
CA ILE A 284 -33.37 -1.04 13.42
C ILE A 284 -33.75 0.28 12.80
N ASP A 285 -33.80 0.32 11.46
CA ASP A 285 -34.26 1.49 10.71
C ASP A 285 -35.63 1.18 10.10
N CYS A 286 -36.69 1.79 10.61
CA CYS A 286 -38.07 1.61 10.14
C CYS A 286 -38.70 2.98 9.82
N GLN A 287 -39.41 3.11 8.69
CA GLN A 287 -40.07 4.35 8.23
C GLN A 287 -39.14 5.59 8.24
N GLY A 288 -37.85 5.40 7.96
CA GLY A 288 -36.85 6.47 8.00
C GLY A 288 -36.46 6.97 9.39
N LYS A 289 -36.90 6.32 10.48
CA LYS A 289 -36.42 6.52 11.85
C LYS A 289 -35.51 5.35 12.27
N ARG A 290 -34.47 5.66 13.02
CA ARG A 290 -33.51 4.68 13.55
C ARG A 290 -33.76 4.45 15.04
N TYR A 291 -34.07 3.22 15.41
CA TYR A 291 -34.27 2.78 16.78
C TYR A 291 -33.05 1.99 17.26
N TYR A 292 -32.55 2.38 18.43
CA TYR A 292 -31.46 1.69 19.12
C TYR A 292 -32.06 0.62 20.04
N LEU A 293 -31.61 -0.62 19.90
CA LEU A 293 -32.17 -1.77 20.63
C LEU A 293 -31.35 -2.14 21.86
N GLY A 294 -30.09 -1.72 21.89
CA GLY A 294 -29.19 -1.93 23.01
C GLY A 294 -27.80 -2.40 22.61
N THR A 295 -26.94 -2.47 23.62
CA THR A 295 -25.59 -3.06 23.58
C THR A 295 -25.58 -4.36 24.37
N PHE A 296 -25.17 -5.44 23.75
CA PHE A 296 -25.14 -6.78 24.33
C PHE A 296 -23.71 -7.33 24.35
N LYS A 297 -23.41 -8.20 25.31
CA LYS A 297 -22.10 -8.88 25.39
C LYS A 297 -21.94 -9.97 24.34
N THR A 298 -23.04 -10.61 23.94
CA THR A 298 -23.04 -11.74 22.99
C THR A 298 -23.80 -11.40 21.71
N LEU A 299 -23.40 -12.03 20.60
CA LEU A 299 -24.04 -11.88 19.29
C LEU A 299 -25.50 -12.37 19.33
N GLU A 300 -25.75 -13.49 20.00
CA GLU A 300 -27.05 -14.14 20.10
C GLU A 300 -28.10 -13.22 20.72
N LYS A 301 -27.78 -12.60 21.87
CA LYS A 301 -28.67 -11.64 22.53
C LYS A 301 -28.94 -10.40 21.66
N ALA A 302 -27.95 -9.93 20.90
CA ALA A 302 -28.14 -8.84 19.96
C ALA A 302 -29.05 -9.23 18.78
N ALA A 303 -28.98 -10.49 18.33
CA ALA A 303 -29.83 -11.03 17.29
C ALA A 303 -31.29 -11.26 17.76
N GLU A 304 -31.49 -11.74 18.99
CA GLU A 304 -32.80 -11.86 19.62
C GLU A 304 -33.47 -10.49 19.77
N ALA A 305 -32.75 -9.50 20.30
CA ALA A 305 -33.25 -8.13 20.42
C ALA A 305 -33.64 -7.54 19.07
N ARG A 306 -32.86 -7.86 18.02
CA ARG A 306 -33.16 -7.49 16.65
C ARG A 306 -34.44 -8.16 16.15
N LYS A 307 -34.63 -9.47 16.36
CA LYS A 307 -35.83 -10.22 15.96
C LYS A 307 -37.10 -9.69 16.65
N ALA A 308 -37.03 -9.45 17.95
CA ALA A 308 -38.13 -8.85 18.71
C ALA A 308 -38.51 -7.46 18.19
N ALA A 309 -37.53 -6.66 17.78
CA ALA A 309 -37.79 -5.36 17.17
C ALA A 309 -38.42 -5.47 15.77
N GLU A 310 -38.07 -6.48 14.99
CA GLU A 310 -38.71 -6.74 13.70
C GLU A 310 -40.19 -7.10 13.89
N GLU A 311 -40.51 -7.97 14.84
CA GLU A 311 -41.90 -8.28 15.20
C GLU A 311 -42.65 -7.02 15.65
N LYS A 312 -42.05 -6.17 16.48
CA LYS A 312 -42.71 -4.95 16.97
C LYS A 312 -42.92 -3.88 15.90
N TYR A 313 -41.91 -3.60 15.07
CA TYR A 313 -41.93 -2.45 14.15
C TYR A 313 -42.28 -2.80 12.71
N PHE A 314 -42.09 -4.05 12.27
CA PHE A 314 -42.39 -4.47 10.90
C PHE A 314 -43.67 -5.28 10.77
N ALA A 315 -44.07 -6.08 11.76
CA ALA A 315 -45.33 -6.83 11.68
C ALA A 315 -46.57 -5.95 11.40
N PRO A 316 -46.77 -4.77 12.04
CA PRO A 316 -47.93 -3.93 11.71
C PRO A 316 -47.90 -3.43 10.25
N LEU A 317 -46.70 -3.13 9.72
CA LEU A 317 -46.54 -2.64 8.35
C LEU A 317 -46.80 -3.73 7.30
N LEU A 318 -46.48 -4.98 7.64
CA LEU A 318 -46.76 -6.12 6.75
C LEU A 318 -48.27 -6.39 6.67
N LYS A 319 -48.99 -6.27 7.79
CA LYS A 319 -50.46 -6.45 7.84
C LYS A 319 -51.19 -5.38 7.03
N GLU A 320 -50.88 -4.10 7.28
CA GLU A 320 -51.45 -2.96 6.55
C GLU A 320 -51.25 -3.11 5.03
N TYR A 321 -50.08 -3.61 4.62
CA TYR A 321 -49.80 -3.86 3.21
C TYR A 321 -50.57 -5.03 2.60
N THR A 322 -50.69 -6.16 3.32
CA THR A 322 -51.47 -7.30 2.83
C THR A 322 -52.94 -6.94 2.68
N GLU A 323 -53.46 -6.10 3.57
CA GLU A 323 -54.82 -5.57 3.52
C GLU A 323 -55.01 -4.61 2.33
N SER A 324 -54.06 -3.72 2.05
CA SER A 324 -54.15 -2.82 0.89
C SER A 324 -54.11 -3.55 -0.46
N LEU A 325 -53.33 -4.63 -0.57
CA LEU A 325 -53.30 -5.43 -1.80
C LEU A 325 -54.61 -6.17 -2.07
N GLN A 326 -55.28 -6.65 -1.02
CA GLN A 326 -56.57 -7.34 -1.16
C GLN A 326 -57.69 -6.40 -1.61
N GLN A 327 -57.63 -5.12 -1.23
CA GLN A 327 -58.58 -4.10 -1.69
C GLN A 327 -58.43 -3.77 -3.18
N ASP A 328 -57.19 -3.70 -3.68
CA ASP A 328 -56.92 -3.42 -5.10
C ASP A 328 -57.31 -4.58 -6.04
N GLU A 329 -57.35 -5.82 -5.55
CA GLU A 329 -57.77 -7.00 -6.32
C GLU A 329 -59.30 -7.20 -6.37
N THR A 330 -60.06 -6.49 -5.53
CA THR A 330 -61.53 -6.61 -5.42
C THR A 330 -62.32 -5.47 -6.07
N CYS A 331 -61.64 -4.56 -6.78
CA CYS A 331 -62.23 -3.40 -7.46
C CYS A 331 -62.23 -3.56 -9.00
#